data_AF-A0A0F9D6Y3-F1
#
_entry.id   AF-A0A0F9D6Y3-F1
#
_cell.length_a   1.000
_cell.length_b   1.000
_cell.length_c   1.000
_cell.angle_alpha   90.00
_cell.angle_beta   90.00
_cell.angle_gamma   90.00
#
_symmetry.space_group_name_H-M   'P 1'
#
loop_
_entity.id
_entity.type
_entity.pdbx_description
1 polymer ?
#
loop_
_entity_poly.entity_id
_entity_poly.type
_entity_poly.pdbx_seq_one_letter_code
_entity_poly.pdbx_strand_id
1 'polypeptide(L)'
;KDVFLPKKGRPGPVEIHLTNDIVLIIFDSQWWFHEFEKSYSGIVDEADIFVQIEDAVSRNRDKKIIFAAHHPLYSVGNHGGHFPGSSILFPLVESHPALWIPLPGFLYTGFRKYLGMGQDLANPHYKLLKEALLETFEGHSDIIYAAGHEHNLQYTKKGELHHIISGAAGISTYAAQNKKTDYAQMQKGFARLAFYDNGDTWLEMYTTSEDLAFRSKLYNKPLYEKERIEKYLSEIDYSDSTITTNPNGEKYQASKLKRVFFGDNYRDEWMIPVEVPVFDFNKEKGGLEIVKKGGGGQTKSLRLENKEEKQWVLRSIEKDPSKVIPEVVKMKLAIDLAQDQMSSYLPWAALSVPRLADAAEIYHANPKVVYLTKDPRLGAYKDDVWEGMYLFEERNRGNREDVESFGRSKEIISTPDMFDDLLDDHDNRMDEEHFLKCRLFDVFIGDWDRHEDQWSWAKFDGKDKQTIYRAVPRDRDQTFFLNEGFFPWISSRKFALRINQGFDYEIDDMGGLVSQGKWLDRRFLSELTKEDWIKAAEKMQASLTDDILTNAIYDMPPQIAEVKGAETISKLKARREQMPEFAEEHYLIISKKVDIVGSDKREQFLV
;
A
#
# COMPACT_ATOMS: atom_id res chain seq x y z
N LYS A 1 16.89 23.17 -14.20
CA LYS A 1 15.45 22.89 -13.98
C LYS A 1 15.17 21.56 -14.64
N ASP A 2 14.86 20.53 -13.85
CA ASP A 2 14.52 19.21 -14.36
C ASP A 2 13.11 19.27 -14.96
N VAL A 3 13.02 19.24 -16.29
CA VAL A 3 11.77 19.39 -17.04
C VAL A 3 11.07 18.06 -17.32
N PHE A 4 11.74 16.94 -17.07
CA PHE A 4 11.19 15.59 -17.28
C PHE A 4 10.81 14.96 -15.95
N LEU A 5 9.52 14.66 -15.82
CA LEU A 5 8.92 13.97 -14.68
C LEU A 5 8.00 12.86 -15.20
N PRO A 6 7.89 11.74 -14.48
CA PRO A 6 8.62 11.37 -13.26
C PRO A 6 10.11 11.08 -13.52
N LYS A 7 10.95 11.14 -12.47
CA LYS A 7 12.40 10.92 -12.60
C LYS A 7 12.76 9.43 -12.55
N LYS A 8 13.92 9.07 -13.11
CA LYS A 8 14.57 7.75 -12.95
C LYS A 8 13.71 6.55 -13.43
N GLY A 9 12.90 6.73 -14.48
CA GLY A 9 12.06 5.64 -15.03
C GLY A 9 10.95 5.18 -14.09
N ARG A 10 10.56 5.99 -13.12
CA ARG A 10 9.43 5.71 -12.22
C ARG A 10 8.11 6.03 -12.92
N PRO A 11 7.02 5.28 -12.66
CA PRO A 11 5.72 5.55 -13.29
C PRO A 11 5.01 6.81 -12.77
N GLY A 12 5.35 7.31 -11.58
CA GLY A 12 4.56 8.32 -10.87
C GLY A 12 3.53 7.66 -9.95
N PRO A 13 2.40 8.31 -9.61
CA PRO A 13 2.07 9.69 -9.97
C PRO A 13 2.99 10.72 -9.29
N VAL A 14 3.29 11.82 -9.97
CA VAL A 14 3.98 12.98 -9.38
C VAL A 14 3.01 14.16 -9.33
N GLU A 15 2.78 14.69 -8.15
CA GLU A 15 1.94 15.88 -7.95
C GLU A 15 2.76 17.17 -7.98
N ILE A 16 2.29 18.14 -8.75
CA ILE A 16 2.83 19.49 -8.81
C ILE A 16 1.67 20.45 -8.54
N HIS A 17 1.69 21.08 -7.37
CA HIS A 17 0.73 22.15 -7.05
C HIS A 17 1.11 23.41 -7.83
N LEU A 18 0.35 23.71 -8.89
CA LEU A 18 0.54 24.90 -9.72
C LEU A 18 0.06 26.16 -8.96
N THR A 19 -1.02 26.00 -8.21
CA THR A 19 -1.56 26.98 -7.25
C THR A 19 -2.18 26.21 -6.08
N ASN A 20 -2.80 26.93 -5.13
CA ASN A 20 -3.57 26.29 -4.05
C ASN A 20 -4.78 25.49 -4.58
N ASP A 21 -5.33 25.87 -5.74
CA ASP A 21 -6.58 25.33 -6.30
C ASP A 21 -6.37 24.50 -7.57
N ILE A 22 -5.13 24.36 -8.05
CA ILE A 22 -4.81 23.66 -9.29
C ILE A 22 -3.63 22.72 -9.07
N VAL A 23 -3.81 21.45 -9.38
CA VAL A 23 -2.76 20.43 -9.32
C VAL A 23 -2.54 19.81 -10.69
N LEU A 24 -1.28 19.58 -11.03
CA LEU A 24 -0.85 18.76 -12.15
C LEU A 24 -0.36 17.42 -11.61
N ILE A 25 -1.05 16.34 -11.97
CA ILE A 25 -0.67 14.97 -11.64
C ILE A 25 -0.05 14.35 -12.91
N ILE A 26 1.21 13.93 -12.83
CA ILE A 26 1.96 13.37 -13.96
C ILE A 26 2.11 11.86 -13.79
N PHE A 27 1.72 11.11 -14.81
CA PHE A 27 1.87 9.66 -14.89
C PHE A 27 2.62 9.28 -16.17
N ASP A 28 3.71 8.54 -16.03
CA ASP A 28 4.42 7.97 -17.17
C ASP A 28 3.71 6.69 -17.64
N SER A 29 2.75 6.86 -18.54
CA SER A 29 2.05 5.72 -19.13
C SER A 29 2.93 4.84 -20.01
N GLN A 30 4.13 5.28 -20.43
CA GLN A 30 5.05 4.39 -21.16
C GLN A 30 5.62 3.30 -20.26
N TRP A 31 5.74 3.55 -18.95
CA TRP A 31 6.10 2.52 -17.95
C TRP A 31 5.16 1.31 -17.99
N TRP A 32 3.87 1.54 -18.27
CA TRP A 32 2.90 0.47 -18.45
C TRP A 32 3.24 -0.40 -19.67
N PHE A 33 3.51 0.23 -20.82
CA PHE A 33 3.59 -0.45 -22.11
C PHE A 33 4.96 -1.06 -22.46
N HIS A 34 6.05 -0.66 -21.81
CA HIS A 34 7.36 -1.22 -22.14
C HIS A 34 7.59 -2.58 -21.49
N GLU A 35 8.30 -3.46 -22.21
CA GLU A 35 8.62 -4.83 -21.77
C GLU A 35 9.99 -4.95 -21.07
N PHE A 36 10.75 -3.85 -20.98
CA PHE A 36 12.04 -3.80 -20.28
C PHE A 36 11.87 -3.80 -18.77
N GLU A 37 12.97 -4.02 -18.04
CA GLU A 37 13.02 -3.96 -16.58
C GLU A 37 12.38 -2.67 -16.04
N LYS A 38 11.40 -2.84 -15.15
CA LYS A 38 10.60 -1.75 -14.59
C LYS A 38 11.15 -1.37 -13.21
N SER A 39 11.28 -0.07 -12.95
CA SER A 39 11.56 0.43 -11.60
C SER A 39 10.28 0.37 -10.76
N TYR A 40 10.28 -0.47 -9.72
CA TYR A 40 9.22 -0.56 -8.70
C TYR A 40 9.54 0.25 -7.42
N SER A 41 10.57 1.10 -7.43
CA SER A 41 10.94 1.91 -6.27
C SER A 41 9.75 2.75 -5.75
N GLY A 42 9.18 2.34 -4.60
CA GLY A 42 8.02 2.94 -3.97
C GLY A 42 6.65 2.38 -4.38
N ILE A 43 6.61 1.32 -5.18
CA ILE A 43 5.39 0.65 -5.69
C ILE A 43 5.56 -0.86 -5.58
N VAL A 44 4.58 -1.58 -5.01
CA VAL A 44 4.71 -3.04 -4.79
C VAL A 44 4.56 -3.83 -6.09
N ASP A 45 3.57 -3.46 -6.91
CA ASP A 45 3.24 -4.13 -8.16
C ASP A 45 2.50 -3.18 -9.13
N GLU A 46 2.09 -3.68 -10.29
CA GLU A 46 1.32 -2.92 -11.28
C GLU A 46 -0.09 -2.51 -10.80
N ALA A 47 -0.64 -3.09 -9.73
CA ALA A 47 -1.92 -2.68 -9.17
C ALA A 47 -1.74 -1.51 -8.21
N ASP A 48 -0.64 -1.48 -7.44
CA ASP A 48 -0.34 -0.43 -6.48
C ASP A 48 -0.22 0.95 -7.15
N ILE A 49 0.23 1.04 -8.41
CA ILE A 49 0.22 2.33 -9.16
C ILE A 49 -1.17 2.97 -9.22
N PHE A 50 -2.23 2.18 -9.43
CA PHE A 50 -3.60 2.71 -9.49
C PHE A 50 -4.09 3.14 -8.12
N VAL A 51 -3.71 2.42 -7.06
CA VAL A 51 -3.97 2.85 -5.67
C VAL A 51 -3.28 4.19 -5.38
N GLN A 52 -2.05 4.39 -5.87
CA GLN A 52 -1.34 5.65 -5.70
C GLN A 52 -1.96 6.78 -6.53
N ILE A 53 -2.43 6.50 -7.75
CA ILE A 53 -3.16 7.48 -8.57
C ILE A 53 -4.50 7.84 -7.92
N GLU A 54 -5.26 6.86 -7.43
CA GLU A 54 -6.52 7.06 -6.72
C GLU A 54 -6.31 7.95 -5.48
N ASP A 55 -5.27 7.67 -4.68
CA ASP A 55 -4.90 8.50 -3.53
C ASP A 55 -4.52 9.94 -3.94
N ALA A 56 -3.70 10.11 -4.99
CA ALA A 56 -3.30 11.43 -5.47
C ALA A 56 -4.50 12.23 -6.01
N VAL A 57 -5.41 11.59 -6.74
CA VAL A 57 -6.65 12.22 -7.23
C VAL A 57 -7.57 12.57 -6.05
N SER A 58 -7.71 11.67 -5.09
CA SER A 58 -8.53 11.87 -3.88
C SER A 58 -8.03 13.03 -3.04
N ARG A 59 -6.73 13.09 -2.73
CA ARG A 59 -6.10 14.21 -1.97
C ARG A 59 -6.34 15.58 -2.57
N ASN A 60 -6.62 15.65 -3.88
CA ASN A 60 -6.82 16.90 -4.60
C ASN A 60 -8.25 17.04 -5.14
N ARG A 61 -9.24 16.31 -4.61
CA ARG A 61 -10.64 16.33 -5.10
C ARG A 61 -11.30 17.72 -5.05
N ASP A 62 -10.84 18.57 -4.14
CA ASP A 62 -11.27 19.96 -3.96
C ASP A 62 -10.65 20.90 -5.00
N LYS A 63 -9.50 20.53 -5.56
CA LYS A 63 -8.78 21.29 -6.59
C LYS A 63 -9.31 21.00 -8.00
N LYS A 64 -8.77 21.75 -8.96
CA LYS A 64 -8.85 21.49 -10.40
C LYS A 64 -7.68 20.58 -10.78
N ILE A 65 -7.98 19.35 -11.21
CA ILE A 65 -6.97 18.34 -11.49
C ILE A 65 -6.68 18.31 -12.99
N ILE A 66 -5.40 18.52 -13.34
CA ILE A 66 -4.86 18.21 -14.66
C ILE A 66 -4.09 16.90 -14.52
N PHE A 67 -4.61 15.82 -15.11
CA PHE A 67 -3.92 14.55 -15.16
C PHE A 67 -3.19 14.43 -16.51
N ALA A 68 -1.87 14.46 -16.50
CA ALA A 68 -1.03 14.42 -17.69
C ALA A 68 -0.35 13.06 -17.84
N ALA A 69 -0.55 12.43 -19.00
CA ALA A 69 0.08 11.18 -19.38
C ALA A 69 0.40 11.17 -20.89
N HIS A 70 1.25 10.27 -21.36
CA HIS A 70 1.58 10.24 -22.79
C HIS A 70 0.41 9.73 -23.66
N HIS A 71 -0.12 8.56 -23.29
CA HIS A 71 -1.14 7.80 -24.03
C HIS A 71 -2.59 8.29 -23.78
N PRO A 72 -3.42 8.54 -24.81
CA PRO A 72 -4.79 9.02 -24.66
C PRO A 72 -5.81 7.93 -24.29
N LEU A 73 -6.82 8.21 -23.47
CA LEU A 73 -7.90 7.24 -23.17
C LEU A 73 -8.93 7.09 -24.30
N TYR A 74 -9.10 8.15 -25.10
CA TYR A 74 -9.96 8.18 -26.28
C TYR A 74 -9.23 8.93 -27.38
N SER A 75 -9.31 8.42 -28.61
CA SER A 75 -8.72 9.08 -29.78
C SER A 75 -9.53 8.75 -31.03
N VAL A 76 -9.62 9.72 -31.93
CA VAL A 76 -10.08 9.54 -33.33
C VAL A 76 -8.92 9.57 -34.34
N GLY A 77 -7.68 9.40 -33.87
CA GLY A 77 -6.49 9.26 -34.70
C GLY A 77 -6.14 7.80 -35.03
N ASN A 78 -4.94 7.59 -35.58
CA ASN A 78 -4.51 6.28 -36.08
C ASN A 78 -4.43 5.23 -34.97
N HIS A 79 -3.91 5.59 -33.79
CA HIS A 79 -3.84 4.69 -32.63
C HIS A 79 -5.22 4.41 -32.02
N GLY A 80 -6.19 5.30 -32.28
CA GLY A 80 -7.61 5.06 -32.05
C GLY A 80 -8.30 4.14 -33.06
N GLY A 81 -7.57 3.62 -34.07
CA GLY A 81 -8.14 2.75 -35.11
C GLY A 81 -8.87 3.50 -36.23
N HIS A 82 -8.57 4.80 -36.40
CA HIS A 82 -9.14 5.64 -37.44
C HIS A 82 -8.08 6.00 -38.49
N PHE A 83 -8.34 5.65 -39.74
CA PHE A 83 -7.38 5.80 -40.83
C PHE A 83 -7.97 6.61 -41.99
N PRO A 84 -7.14 7.32 -42.77
CA PRO A 84 -7.61 7.92 -44.02
C PRO A 84 -8.02 6.84 -45.02
N GLY A 85 -8.97 7.14 -45.90
CA GLY A 85 -9.48 6.18 -46.89
C GLY A 85 -8.38 5.62 -47.81
N SER A 86 -7.29 6.37 -48.02
CA SER A 86 -6.11 5.91 -48.76
C SER A 86 -5.43 4.70 -48.12
N SER A 87 -5.44 4.57 -46.78
CA SER A 87 -4.78 3.48 -46.06
C SER A 87 -5.42 2.10 -46.31
N ILE A 88 -6.64 2.06 -46.85
CA ILE A 88 -7.31 0.81 -47.25
C ILE A 88 -6.54 0.12 -48.39
N LEU A 89 -5.96 0.91 -49.30
CA LEU A 89 -5.23 0.44 -50.47
C LEU A 89 -3.72 0.72 -50.39
N PHE A 90 -3.29 1.70 -49.60
CA PHE A 90 -1.90 2.16 -49.51
C PHE A 90 -1.45 2.30 -48.05
N PRO A 91 -1.29 1.18 -47.31
CA PRO A 91 -0.98 1.21 -45.87
C PRO A 91 0.39 1.80 -45.56
N LEU A 92 1.37 1.69 -46.47
CA LEU A 92 2.74 2.16 -46.28
C LEU A 92 2.89 3.69 -46.31
N VAL A 93 1.87 4.42 -46.79
CA VAL A 93 1.82 5.89 -46.77
C VAL A 93 1.88 6.43 -45.34
N GLU A 94 1.42 5.64 -44.36
CA GLU A 94 1.53 5.99 -42.94
C GLU A 94 2.99 6.06 -42.47
N SER A 95 3.84 5.13 -42.91
CA SER A 95 5.27 5.10 -42.54
C SER A 95 6.11 6.07 -43.36
N HIS A 96 5.76 6.27 -44.64
CA HIS A 96 6.44 7.21 -45.52
C HIS A 96 5.50 7.78 -46.60
N PRO A 97 5.34 9.11 -46.71
CA PRO A 97 4.39 9.73 -47.64
C PRO A 97 4.57 9.38 -49.12
N ALA A 98 5.75 8.89 -49.51
CA ALA A 98 6.08 8.50 -50.89
C ALA A 98 5.67 7.07 -51.26
N LEU A 99 5.29 6.21 -50.30
CA LEU A 99 5.07 4.79 -50.52
C LEU A 99 3.61 4.47 -50.93
N TRP A 100 3.21 4.97 -52.10
CA TRP A 100 1.89 4.68 -52.72
C TRP A 100 1.87 3.30 -53.41
N ILE A 101 2.21 2.25 -52.66
CA ILE A 101 2.25 0.88 -53.15
C ILE A 101 0.91 0.20 -52.82
N PRO A 102 0.14 -0.27 -53.83
CA PRO A 102 -1.14 -0.91 -53.59
C PRO A 102 -0.93 -2.26 -52.86
N LEU A 103 -1.46 -2.35 -51.65
CA LEU A 103 -1.42 -3.54 -50.79
C LEU A 103 -2.80 -3.74 -50.15
N PRO A 104 -3.12 -4.93 -49.60
CA PRO A 104 -4.37 -5.15 -48.86
C PRO A 104 -4.36 -4.44 -47.49
N GLY A 105 -4.28 -3.10 -47.51
CA GLY A 105 -4.19 -2.25 -46.33
C GLY A 105 -5.39 -2.37 -45.39
N PHE A 106 -6.55 -2.78 -45.90
CA PHE A 106 -7.73 -3.10 -45.08
C PHE A 106 -7.45 -4.16 -44.00
N LEU A 107 -6.53 -5.11 -44.24
CA LEU A 107 -6.11 -6.09 -43.23
C LEU A 107 -5.31 -5.41 -42.11
N TYR A 108 -4.36 -4.54 -42.48
CA TYR A 108 -3.55 -3.78 -41.54
C TYR A 108 -4.39 -2.79 -40.71
N THR A 109 -5.23 -1.97 -41.36
CA THR A 109 -6.12 -1.03 -40.68
C THR A 109 -7.18 -1.76 -39.85
N GLY A 110 -7.67 -2.90 -40.34
CA GLY A 110 -8.60 -3.75 -39.60
C GLY A 110 -7.95 -4.35 -38.35
N PHE A 111 -6.74 -4.87 -38.47
CA PHE A 111 -5.97 -5.40 -37.34
C PHE A 111 -5.78 -4.32 -36.26
N ARG A 112 -5.25 -3.14 -36.62
CA ARG A 112 -5.04 -2.05 -35.65
C ARG A 112 -6.33 -1.54 -35.00
N LYS A 113 -7.44 -1.55 -35.75
CA LYS A 113 -8.75 -1.12 -35.25
C LYS A 113 -9.42 -2.12 -34.31
N TYR A 114 -9.30 -3.43 -34.55
CA TYR A 114 -10.06 -4.45 -33.82
C TYR A 114 -9.21 -5.26 -32.83
N LEU A 115 -7.93 -5.46 -33.11
CA LEU A 115 -7.00 -6.25 -32.29
C LEU A 115 -5.93 -5.36 -31.64
N GLY A 116 -5.41 -4.39 -32.39
CA GLY A 116 -4.44 -3.38 -31.91
C GLY A 116 -3.01 -3.89 -31.74
N MET A 117 -2.03 -3.07 -32.11
CA MET A 117 -0.63 -3.23 -31.67
C MET A 117 -0.47 -2.76 -30.22
N GLY A 118 0.69 -2.97 -29.58
CA GLY A 118 0.89 -2.66 -28.16
C GLY A 118 0.51 -1.23 -27.73
N GLN A 119 0.55 -0.27 -28.65
CA GLN A 119 0.23 1.14 -28.43
C GLN A 119 -1.12 1.59 -29.03
N ASP A 120 -1.92 0.67 -29.57
CA ASP A 120 -3.24 0.98 -30.11
C ASP A 120 -4.33 0.75 -29.05
N LEU A 121 -5.35 1.62 -29.03
CA LEU A 121 -6.48 1.56 -28.08
C LEU A 121 -7.27 0.24 -28.12
N ALA A 122 -7.17 -0.51 -29.23
CA ALA A 122 -7.83 -1.81 -29.36
C ALA A 122 -7.10 -2.95 -28.61
N ASN A 123 -5.83 -2.76 -28.25
CA ASN A 123 -5.00 -3.75 -27.59
C ASN A 123 -5.52 -4.07 -26.18
N PRO A 124 -5.55 -5.36 -25.77
CA PRO A 124 -6.00 -5.75 -24.44
C PRO A 124 -5.25 -5.06 -23.29
N HIS A 125 -3.93 -4.92 -23.40
CA HIS A 125 -3.11 -4.30 -22.36
C HIS A 125 -3.38 -2.80 -22.20
N TYR A 126 -3.68 -2.12 -23.32
CA TYR A 126 -4.12 -0.73 -23.33
C TYR A 126 -5.52 -0.59 -22.72
N LYS A 127 -6.44 -1.50 -23.04
CA LYS A 127 -7.79 -1.50 -22.46
C LYS A 127 -7.76 -1.63 -20.95
N LEU A 128 -6.90 -2.48 -20.39
CA LEU A 128 -6.71 -2.59 -18.95
C LEU A 128 -6.27 -1.26 -18.33
N LEU A 129 -5.23 -0.61 -18.88
CA LEU A 129 -4.80 0.71 -18.40
C LEU A 129 -5.94 1.73 -18.45
N LYS A 130 -6.66 1.74 -19.56
CA LYS A 130 -7.78 2.66 -19.78
C LYS A 130 -8.90 2.43 -18.77
N GLU A 131 -9.31 1.18 -18.58
CA GLU A 131 -10.38 0.81 -17.66
C GLU A 131 -9.98 1.15 -16.23
N ALA A 132 -8.77 0.78 -15.81
CA ALA A 132 -8.26 1.07 -14.48
C ALA A 132 -8.15 2.59 -14.21
N LEU A 133 -7.67 3.40 -15.18
CA LEU A 133 -7.65 4.85 -15.04
C LEU A 133 -9.06 5.46 -14.99
N LEU A 134 -9.98 4.98 -15.83
CA LEU A 134 -11.36 5.47 -15.82
C LEU A 134 -12.08 5.14 -14.51
N GLU A 135 -11.86 3.94 -13.97
CA GLU A 135 -12.35 3.53 -12.64
C GLU A 135 -11.74 4.41 -11.55
N THR A 136 -10.43 4.68 -11.62
CA THR A 136 -9.75 5.58 -10.68
C THR A 136 -10.30 7.01 -10.71
N PHE A 137 -10.85 7.44 -11.84
CA PHE A 137 -11.45 8.76 -12.00
C PHE A 137 -12.97 8.77 -11.72
N GLU A 138 -13.59 7.62 -11.48
CA GLU A 138 -15.02 7.54 -11.20
C GLU A 138 -15.35 8.24 -9.88
N GLY A 139 -16.48 8.95 -9.82
CA GLY A 139 -16.87 9.74 -8.64
C GLY A 139 -16.13 11.08 -8.49
N HIS A 140 -15.07 11.33 -9.25
CA HIS A 140 -14.39 12.62 -9.30
C HIS A 140 -14.99 13.52 -10.40
N SER A 141 -15.40 14.73 -10.05
CA SER A 141 -15.83 15.72 -11.03
C SER A 141 -14.62 16.49 -11.58
N ASP A 142 -14.71 16.91 -12.85
CA ASP A 142 -13.89 17.99 -13.42
C ASP A 142 -12.39 17.69 -13.65
N ILE A 143 -12.02 16.42 -13.82
CA ILE A 143 -10.64 16.05 -14.19
C ILE A 143 -10.39 16.34 -15.69
N ILE A 144 -9.25 16.98 -15.97
CA ILE A 144 -8.74 17.22 -17.31
C ILE A 144 -7.63 16.21 -17.59
N TYR A 145 -7.89 15.24 -18.45
CA TYR A 145 -6.90 14.28 -18.93
C TYR A 145 -6.17 14.82 -20.17
N ALA A 146 -4.89 15.13 -20.05
CA ALA A 146 -4.07 15.68 -21.13
C ALA A 146 -3.08 14.63 -21.65
N ALA A 147 -3.09 14.39 -22.97
CA ALA A 147 -2.26 13.41 -23.65
C ALA A 147 -1.59 13.94 -24.93
N GLY A 148 -0.60 13.20 -25.44
CA GLY A 148 0.23 13.63 -26.57
C GLY A 148 0.63 12.55 -27.57
N HIS A 149 0.24 11.29 -27.39
CA HIS A 149 0.66 10.19 -28.27
C HIS A 149 0.21 10.37 -29.73
N GLU A 150 -0.97 10.93 -29.94
CA GLU A 150 -1.49 11.18 -31.28
C GLU A 150 -1.00 12.53 -31.79
N HIS A 151 -0.43 12.56 -32.99
CA HIS A 151 0.10 13.77 -33.61
C HIS A 151 -1.02 14.65 -34.22
N ASN A 152 -2.02 15.01 -33.45
CA ASN A 152 -3.13 15.87 -33.85
C ASN A 152 -3.70 16.59 -32.61
N LEU A 153 -4.66 17.49 -32.84
CA LEU A 153 -5.37 18.19 -31.76
C LEU A 153 -6.76 17.58 -31.62
N GLN A 154 -7.13 17.15 -30.40
CA GLN A 154 -8.46 16.59 -30.14
C GLN A 154 -9.00 17.03 -28.78
N TYR A 155 -10.30 17.24 -28.70
CA TYR A 155 -11.03 17.40 -27.44
C TYR A 155 -12.27 16.51 -27.43
N THR A 156 -12.50 15.81 -26.33
CA THR A 156 -13.72 15.02 -26.14
C THR A 156 -14.12 15.01 -24.66
N LYS A 157 -15.40 15.30 -24.36
CA LYS A 157 -16.00 15.12 -23.03
C LYS A 157 -16.67 13.74 -22.93
N LYS A 158 -16.41 13.02 -21.83
CA LYS A 158 -17.06 11.74 -21.48
C LYS A 158 -17.46 11.78 -20.01
N GLY A 159 -18.76 11.79 -19.71
CA GLY A 159 -19.22 12.07 -18.35
C GLY A 159 -18.69 13.42 -17.89
N GLU A 160 -18.03 13.48 -16.73
CA GLU A 160 -17.36 14.69 -16.22
C GLU A 160 -15.87 14.78 -16.59
N LEU A 161 -15.35 13.85 -17.39
CA LEU A 161 -13.94 13.82 -17.81
C LEU A 161 -13.71 14.57 -19.11
N HIS A 162 -12.76 15.50 -19.08
CA HIS A 162 -12.31 16.28 -20.24
C HIS A 162 -11.03 15.68 -20.81
N HIS A 163 -11.10 15.09 -22.01
CA HIS A 163 -9.93 14.50 -22.66
C HIS A 163 -9.37 15.46 -23.70
N ILE A 164 -8.09 15.80 -23.57
CA ILE A 164 -7.37 16.70 -24.44
C ILE A 164 -6.19 15.93 -25.05
N ILE A 165 -6.05 16.00 -26.36
CA ILE A 165 -4.87 15.53 -27.07
C ILE A 165 -4.17 16.74 -27.69
N SER A 166 -2.90 16.92 -27.36
CA SER A 166 -2.05 18.00 -27.86
C SER A 166 -0.68 17.48 -28.32
N GLY A 167 -0.69 16.48 -29.22
CA GLY A 167 0.55 15.86 -29.73
C GLY A 167 1.07 16.47 -31.04
N ALA A 168 0.47 17.56 -31.54
CA ALA A 168 0.73 18.12 -32.87
C ALA A 168 1.82 19.21 -32.92
N ALA A 169 2.74 19.26 -31.95
CA ALA A 169 3.71 20.35 -31.86
C ALA A 169 4.67 20.43 -33.06
N GLY A 170 5.08 19.29 -33.63
CA GLY A 170 6.04 19.23 -34.75
C GLY A 170 5.50 18.65 -36.05
N ILE A 171 4.59 17.67 -35.96
CA ILE A 171 4.02 16.91 -37.08
C ILE A 171 2.50 16.84 -36.87
N SER A 172 1.74 16.73 -37.96
CA SER A 172 0.32 16.44 -37.87
C SER A 172 -0.05 15.20 -38.69
N THR A 173 -0.85 14.31 -38.09
CA THR A 173 -1.38 13.08 -38.69
C THR A 173 -2.91 13.12 -38.76
N TYR A 174 -3.48 12.08 -39.34
CA TYR A 174 -4.91 11.96 -39.54
C TYR A 174 -5.69 11.93 -38.21
N ALA A 175 -6.87 12.58 -38.22
CA ALA A 175 -7.85 12.57 -37.15
C ALA A 175 -9.26 12.56 -37.75
N ALA A 176 -10.02 11.49 -37.53
CA ALA A 176 -11.36 11.37 -38.11
C ALA A 176 -12.33 12.40 -37.54
N GLN A 177 -13.07 13.07 -38.41
CA GLN A 177 -14.24 13.87 -38.04
C GLN A 177 -15.38 12.90 -37.68
N ASN A 178 -15.76 12.83 -36.40
CA ASN A 178 -16.76 11.89 -35.90
C ASN A 178 -17.68 12.57 -34.89
N LYS A 179 -18.97 12.26 -34.91
CA LYS A 179 -19.98 12.72 -33.92
C LYS A 179 -19.64 12.33 -32.47
N LYS A 180 -18.72 11.39 -32.26
CA LYS A 180 -18.29 10.92 -30.93
C LYS A 180 -17.20 11.77 -30.27
N THR A 181 -16.69 12.79 -30.98
CA THR A 181 -15.63 13.70 -30.56
C THR A 181 -16.09 15.14 -30.74
N ASP A 182 -15.86 15.99 -29.74
CA ASP A 182 -16.30 17.38 -29.74
C ASP A 182 -15.44 18.27 -30.64
N TYR A 183 -14.15 17.96 -30.77
CA TYR A 183 -13.24 18.64 -31.68
C TYR A 183 -12.07 17.74 -32.11
N ALA A 184 -11.70 17.79 -33.39
CA ALA A 184 -10.51 17.12 -33.93
C ALA A 184 -9.94 17.90 -35.12
N GLN A 185 -8.62 18.13 -35.13
CA GLN A 185 -7.94 18.87 -36.18
C GLN A 185 -6.59 18.24 -36.56
N MET A 186 -6.38 18.12 -37.87
CA MET A 186 -5.13 17.65 -38.50
C MET A 186 -4.21 18.84 -38.83
N GLN A 187 -3.88 19.65 -37.84
CA GLN A 187 -2.93 20.75 -37.99
C GLN A 187 -1.94 20.78 -36.84
N LYS A 188 -0.76 21.35 -37.12
CA LYS A 188 0.24 21.61 -36.08
C LYS A 188 -0.28 22.69 -35.14
N GLY A 189 0.01 22.56 -33.86
CA GLY A 189 -0.52 23.47 -32.85
C GLY A 189 -0.38 22.95 -31.43
N PHE A 190 -1.06 23.61 -30.49
CA PHE A 190 -1.03 23.29 -29.07
C PHE A 190 -2.34 23.67 -28.36
N ALA A 191 -2.58 23.08 -27.19
CA ALA A 191 -3.69 23.43 -26.32
C ALA A 191 -3.24 24.35 -25.18
N ARG A 192 -4.08 25.32 -24.82
CA ARG A 192 -3.94 26.20 -23.66
C ARG A 192 -5.13 26.01 -22.74
N LEU A 193 -4.86 25.78 -21.45
CA LEU A 193 -5.86 25.83 -20.40
C LEU A 193 -5.77 27.19 -19.70
N ALA A 194 -6.88 27.92 -19.66
CA ALA A 194 -6.99 29.21 -18.98
C ALA A 194 -7.93 29.08 -17.76
N PHE A 195 -7.39 29.38 -16.58
CA PHE A 195 -8.11 29.33 -15.31
C PHE A 195 -8.40 30.75 -14.83
N TYR A 196 -9.62 31.01 -14.40
CA TYR A 196 -10.07 32.33 -13.94
C TYR A 196 -10.55 32.30 -12.48
N ASP A 197 -10.47 33.44 -11.80
CA ASP A 197 -10.82 33.60 -10.38
C ASP A 197 -12.31 33.35 -10.08
N ASN A 198 -13.17 33.54 -11.09
CA ASN A 198 -14.60 33.23 -10.98
C ASN A 198 -14.92 31.73 -11.06
N GLY A 199 -13.89 30.87 -11.10
CA GLY A 199 -14.03 29.42 -11.19
C GLY A 199 -14.05 28.87 -12.63
N ASP A 200 -14.06 29.74 -13.65
CA ASP A 200 -14.10 29.30 -15.04
C ASP A 200 -12.80 28.63 -15.45
N THR A 201 -12.93 27.51 -16.17
CA THR A 201 -11.81 26.86 -16.85
C THR A 201 -12.12 26.74 -18.34
N TRP A 202 -11.25 27.29 -19.17
CA TRP A 202 -11.39 27.32 -20.62
C TRP A 202 -10.28 26.53 -21.29
N LEU A 203 -10.67 25.73 -22.28
CA LEU A 203 -9.77 25.11 -23.24
C LEU A 203 -9.75 25.95 -24.51
N GLU A 204 -8.54 26.26 -24.96
CA GLU A 204 -8.26 26.96 -26.20
C GLU A 204 -7.25 26.14 -27.00
N MET A 205 -7.53 25.87 -28.28
CA MET A 205 -6.60 25.19 -29.18
C MET A 205 -6.14 26.14 -30.26
N TYR A 206 -4.82 26.26 -30.39
CA TYR A 206 -4.14 27.14 -31.32
C TYR A 206 -3.45 26.32 -32.40
N THR A 207 -3.51 26.78 -33.64
CA THR A 207 -2.73 26.23 -34.76
C THR A 207 -1.44 27.03 -34.95
N THR A 208 -0.52 26.56 -35.80
CA THR A 208 0.77 27.22 -36.07
C THR A 208 0.70 28.65 -36.62
N SER A 209 -0.48 29.15 -36.98
CA SER A 209 -0.72 30.56 -37.29
C SER A 209 -1.08 31.42 -36.07
N GLU A 210 -1.05 30.84 -34.86
CA GLU A 210 -1.58 31.43 -33.61
C GLU A 210 -3.08 31.76 -33.67
N ASP A 211 -3.77 31.25 -34.68
CA ASP A 211 -5.22 31.38 -34.77
C ASP A 211 -5.89 30.48 -33.74
N LEU A 212 -6.82 31.06 -32.99
CA LEU A 212 -7.68 30.31 -32.08
C LEU A 212 -8.65 29.46 -32.91
N ALA A 213 -8.35 28.17 -33.06
CA ALA A 213 -9.13 27.25 -33.88
C ALA A 213 -10.30 26.61 -33.12
N PHE A 214 -10.22 26.55 -31.79
CA PHE A 214 -11.30 26.05 -30.94
C PHE A 214 -11.23 26.65 -29.55
N ARG A 215 -12.40 26.95 -28.97
CA ARG A 215 -12.53 27.40 -27.59
C ARG A 215 -13.76 26.78 -26.96
N SER A 216 -13.61 26.19 -25.79
CA SER A 216 -14.70 25.62 -25.03
C SER A 216 -14.52 25.84 -23.55
N LYS A 217 -15.60 26.18 -22.86
CA LYS A 217 -15.64 26.23 -21.40
C LYS A 217 -15.77 24.79 -20.90
N LEU A 218 -14.81 24.34 -20.11
CA LEU A 218 -14.80 22.98 -19.58
C LEU A 218 -15.78 22.86 -18.41
N TYR A 219 -15.61 23.71 -17.40
CA TYR A 219 -16.48 23.78 -16.23
C TYR A 219 -16.37 25.14 -15.51
N ASN A 220 -17.32 25.40 -14.61
CA ASN A 220 -17.31 26.50 -13.64
C ASN A 220 -17.38 25.86 -12.25
N LYS A 221 -16.23 25.84 -11.55
CA LYS A 221 -16.14 25.36 -10.17
C LYS A 221 -15.74 26.55 -9.31
N PRO A 222 -16.64 27.14 -8.49
CA PRO A 222 -16.29 28.26 -7.64
C PRO A 222 -15.11 27.87 -6.74
N LEU A 223 -14.21 28.82 -6.47
CA LEU A 223 -13.08 28.58 -5.59
C LEU A 223 -13.60 28.26 -4.18
N TYR A 224 -13.00 27.25 -3.56
CA TYR A 224 -13.37 26.75 -2.24
C TYR A 224 -13.29 27.89 -1.20
N GLU A 225 -14.34 28.12 -0.38
CA GLU A 225 -14.33 29.11 0.73
C GLU A 225 -13.43 28.61 1.88
N LYS A 226 -12.12 28.61 1.64
CA LYS A 226 -11.10 28.00 2.48
C LYS A 226 -11.17 28.47 3.94
N GLU A 227 -11.26 29.78 4.17
CA GLU A 227 -11.28 30.37 5.52
C GLU A 227 -12.46 29.89 6.39
N ARG A 228 -13.65 29.76 5.79
CA ARG A 228 -14.85 29.32 6.53
C ARG A 228 -14.73 27.85 6.94
N ILE A 229 -14.20 27.02 6.05
CA ILE A 229 -14.03 25.58 6.29
C ILE A 229 -12.91 25.35 7.29
N GLU A 230 -11.76 26.01 7.13
CA GLU A 230 -10.65 25.95 8.08
C GLU A 230 -11.10 26.33 9.49
N LYS A 231 -11.90 27.41 9.61
CA LYS A 231 -12.50 27.79 10.88
C LYS A 231 -13.37 26.67 11.46
N TYR A 232 -14.33 26.14 10.68
CA TYR A 232 -15.21 25.07 11.13
C TYR A 232 -14.43 23.81 11.58
N LEU A 233 -13.42 23.40 10.80
CA LEU A 233 -12.60 22.23 11.13
C LEU A 233 -11.70 22.46 12.37
N SER A 234 -11.26 23.70 12.59
CA SER A 234 -10.46 24.07 13.77
C SER A 234 -11.27 24.09 15.08
N GLU A 235 -12.58 24.26 15.00
CA GLU A 235 -13.49 24.28 16.16
C GLU A 235 -13.88 22.87 16.65
N ILE A 236 -13.55 21.82 15.91
CA ILE A 236 -13.81 20.43 16.31
C ILE A 236 -12.80 20.00 17.36
N ASP A 237 -13.31 19.54 18.51
CA ASP A 237 -12.52 19.04 19.63
C ASP A 237 -13.19 17.79 20.21
N TYR A 238 -12.50 16.66 20.11
CA TYR A 238 -12.88 15.37 20.70
C TYR A 238 -11.94 14.95 21.85
N SER A 239 -11.07 15.83 22.34
CA SER A 239 -10.00 15.45 23.30
C SER A 239 -10.49 14.93 24.65
N ASP A 240 -11.70 15.27 25.05
CA ASP A 240 -12.35 14.78 26.27
C ASP A 240 -13.42 13.71 25.99
N SER A 241 -13.58 13.32 24.73
CA SER A 241 -14.63 12.40 24.29
C SER A 241 -14.14 10.95 24.32
N THR A 242 -14.93 10.08 24.94
CA THR A 242 -14.77 8.62 24.90
C THR A 242 -16.00 7.95 24.32
N ILE A 243 -15.84 6.73 23.84
CA ILE A 243 -16.95 5.87 23.41
C ILE A 243 -16.74 4.46 23.91
N THR A 244 -17.82 3.86 24.41
CA THR A 244 -17.85 2.46 24.84
C THR A 244 -18.48 1.61 23.75
N THR A 245 -17.66 0.84 23.03
CA THR A 245 -18.11 0.02 21.89
C THR A 245 -17.17 -1.17 21.68
N ASN A 246 -17.47 -2.04 20.71
CA ASN A 246 -16.61 -3.15 20.30
C ASN A 246 -16.16 -2.94 18.83
N PRO A 247 -15.14 -3.67 18.33
CA PRO A 247 -14.66 -3.54 16.96
C PRO A 247 -15.56 -4.27 15.94
N ASN A 248 -16.85 -3.93 15.89
CA ASN A 248 -17.88 -4.51 15.02
C ASN A 248 -17.97 -6.04 15.17
N GLY A 249 -18.02 -6.50 16.42
CA GLY A 249 -17.97 -7.89 16.83
C GLY A 249 -19.14 -8.72 16.35
N GLU A 250 -20.27 -8.09 16.04
CA GLU A 250 -21.54 -8.73 15.72
C GLU A 250 -21.43 -9.69 14.52
N LYS A 251 -20.51 -9.40 13.59
CA LYS A 251 -20.22 -10.26 12.43
C LYS A 251 -19.58 -11.60 12.79
N TYR A 252 -19.01 -11.73 13.98
CA TYR A 252 -18.37 -12.96 14.46
C TYR A 252 -19.29 -13.84 15.32
N GLN A 253 -20.52 -13.40 15.58
CA GLN A 253 -21.50 -14.20 16.31
C GLN A 253 -21.69 -15.55 15.62
N ALA A 254 -21.57 -16.61 16.43
CA ALA A 254 -21.60 -17.98 15.95
C ALA A 254 -22.49 -18.84 16.86
N SER A 255 -23.32 -19.68 16.23
CA SER A 255 -24.10 -20.69 16.93
C SER A 255 -23.17 -21.77 17.51
N LYS A 256 -23.66 -22.54 18.49
CA LYS A 256 -22.91 -23.66 19.08
C LYS A 256 -22.39 -24.65 18.02
N LEU A 257 -23.21 -24.94 17.01
CA LEU A 257 -22.80 -25.83 15.91
C LEU A 257 -21.67 -25.22 15.07
N LYS A 258 -21.74 -23.92 14.77
CA LYS A 258 -20.69 -23.22 14.02
C LYS A 258 -19.37 -23.20 14.80
N ARG A 259 -19.42 -22.96 16.12
CA ARG A 259 -18.25 -23.00 17.02
C ARG A 259 -17.57 -24.37 17.07
N VAL A 260 -18.32 -25.48 17.01
CA VAL A 260 -17.73 -26.83 16.89
C VAL A 260 -16.90 -26.99 15.61
N PHE A 261 -17.40 -26.49 14.48
CA PHE A 261 -16.75 -26.66 13.19
C PHE A 261 -15.64 -25.64 12.90
N PHE A 262 -15.78 -24.40 13.39
CA PHE A 262 -14.93 -23.24 13.05
C PHE A 262 -14.30 -22.54 14.27
N GLY A 263 -14.43 -23.13 15.46
CA GLY A 263 -13.78 -22.66 16.67
C GLY A 263 -14.55 -21.61 17.46
N ASP A 264 -14.25 -21.53 18.76
CA ASP A 264 -14.66 -20.40 19.59
C ASP A 264 -13.78 -19.18 19.29
N ASN A 265 -12.49 -19.40 19.01
CA ASN A 265 -11.46 -18.41 18.73
C ASN A 265 -11.57 -17.22 19.70
N TYR A 266 -11.54 -15.98 19.19
CA TYR A 266 -11.70 -14.76 19.98
C TYR A 266 -13.10 -14.12 19.84
N ARG A 267 -14.11 -14.90 19.46
CA ARG A 267 -15.45 -14.36 19.12
C ARG A 267 -16.10 -13.60 20.27
N ASP A 268 -15.82 -13.98 21.51
CA ASP A 268 -16.39 -13.33 22.68
C ASP A 268 -15.65 -12.01 22.95
N GLU A 269 -14.33 -11.97 22.79
CA GLU A 269 -13.48 -10.78 22.89
C GLU A 269 -13.79 -9.74 21.81
N TRP A 270 -14.16 -10.18 20.60
CA TRP A 270 -14.66 -9.29 19.54
C TRP A 270 -15.97 -8.58 19.93
N MET A 271 -16.79 -9.19 20.80
CA MET A 271 -18.10 -8.68 21.20
C MET A 271 -18.07 -7.79 22.45
N ILE A 272 -16.97 -7.81 23.22
CA ILE A 272 -16.88 -7.08 24.49
C ILE A 272 -16.74 -5.58 24.22
N PRO A 273 -17.67 -4.76 24.72
CA PRO A 273 -17.54 -3.32 24.61
C PRO A 273 -16.47 -2.81 25.57
N VAL A 274 -15.59 -1.96 25.07
CA VAL A 274 -14.55 -1.28 25.85
C VAL A 274 -14.62 0.22 25.61
N GLU A 275 -14.27 0.98 26.62
CA GLU A 275 -14.18 2.43 26.53
C GLU A 275 -12.84 2.83 25.88
N VAL A 276 -12.91 3.59 24.80
CA VAL A 276 -11.76 4.09 24.05
C VAL A 276 -11.89 5.60 23.77
N PRO A 277 -10.79 6.35 23.73
CA PRO A 277 -10.82 7.77 23.38
C PRO A 277 -11.21 7.96 21.91
N VAL A 278 -11.96 9.02 21.63
CA VAL A 278 -12.23 9.46 20.26
C VAL A 278 -11.00 10.16 19.71
N PHE A 279 -10.58 9.78 18.50
CA PHE A 279 -9.40 10.34 17.86
C PHE A 279 -9.65 11.80 17.45
N ASP A 280 -8.78 12.71 17.90
CA ASP A 280 -8.82 14.12 17.52
C ASP A 280 -7.56 14.53 16.74
N PHE A 281 -7.75 14.87 15.47
CA PHE A 281 -6.66 15.30 14.59
C PHE A 281 -5.91 16.55 15.07
N ASN A 282 -6.58 17.51 15.71
CA ASN A 282 -5.95 18.77 16.12
C ASN A 282 -5.12 18.63 17.40
N LYS A 283 -5.49 17.68 18.27
CA LYS A 283 -4.92 17.55 19.61
C LYS A 283 -3.85 16.49 19.68
N GLU A 284 -4.03 15.39 18.95
CA GLU A 284 -3.03 14.34 18.90
C GLU A 284 -1.71 14.88 18.33
N LYS A 285 -0.62 14.66 19.07
CA LYS A 285 0.77 14.94 18.65
C LYS A 285 1.04 16.36 18.10
N GLY A 286 0.30 17.35 18.58
CA GLY A 286 0.46 18.76 18.18
C GLY A 286 -0.28 19.15 16.88
N GLY A 287 -1.21 18.31 16.43
CA GLY A 287 -1.96 18.47 15.20
C GLY A 287 -1.42 17.56 14.10
N LEU A 288 -2.29 16.68 13.62
CA LEU A 288 -2.01 15.66 12.60
C LEU A 288 -2.81 15.94 11.34
N GLU A 289 -2.11 15.94 10.22
CA GLU A 289 -2.68 16.03 8.88
C GLU A 289 -2.57 14.67 8.18
N ILE A 290 -3.55 14.35 7.34
CA ILE A 290 -3.53 13.10 6.58
C ILE A 290 -2.64 13.28 5.34
N VAL A 291 -1.55 12.52 5.27
CA VAL A 291 -0.58 12.60 4.17
C VAL A 291 -0.93 11.63 3.05
N LYS A 292 -1.37 10.42 3.40
CA LYS A 292 -1.64 9.36 2.42
C LYS A 292 -2.59 8.32 3.00
N LYS A 293 -3.43 7.72 2.15
CA LYS A 293 -4.04 6.43 2.44
C LYS A 293 -2.97 5.33 2.45
N GLY A 294 -3.11 4.41 3.39
CA GLY A 294 -2.32 3.19 3.48
C GLY A 294 -3.21 1.96 3.52
N GLY A 295 -2.58 0.79 3.62
CA GLY A 295 -3.26 -0.50 3.69
C GLY A 295 -3.61 -1.04 2.31
N GLY A 296 -2.98 -2.16 1.95
CA GLY A 296 -3.38 -3.00 0.82
C GLY A 296 -4.35 -4.07 1.29
N GLY A 297 -5.29 -4.46 0.44
CA GLY A 297 -6.19 -5.59 0.71
C GLY A 297 -7.22 -5.33 1.80
N GLN A 298 -6.98 -5.85 3.02
CA GLN A 298 -8.03 -6.06 4.03
C GLN A 298 -8.18 -4.94 5.07
N THR A 299 -7.18 -4.09 5.26
CA THR A 299 -7.15 -3.12 6.36
C THR A 299 -7.23 -1.70 5.82
N LYS A 300 -8.05 -0.83 6.43
CA LYS A 300 -8.05 0.61 6.11
C LYS A 300 -7.01 1.30 6.96
N SER A 301 -6.11 2.06 6.33
CA SER A 301 -5.11 2.82 7.07
C SER A 301 -4.96 4.24 6.56
N LEU A 302 -4.62 5.16 7.47
CA LEU A 302 -4.22 6.53 7.16
C LEU A 302 -2.83 6.77 7.69
N ARG A 303 -1.97 7.39 6.87
CA ARG A 303 -0.70 7.95 7.31
C ARG A 303 -0.94 9.39 7.70
N LEU A 304 -0.52 9.71 8.91
CA LEU A 304 -0.67 11.01 9.51
C LEU A 304 0.70 11.64 9.73
N GLU A 305 0.78 12.96 9.66
CA GLU A 305 2.01 13.72 9.89
C GLU A 305 1.72 14.98 10.69
N ASN A 306 2.63 15.35 11.58
CA ASN A 306 2.55 16.62 12.29
C ASN A 306 3.44 17.68 11.65
N LYS A 307 3.39 18.91 12.18
CA LYS A 307 4.21 20.04 11.70
C LYS A 307 5.73 19.85 11.84
N GLU A 308 6.17 18.85 12.61
CA GLU A 308 7.57 18.48 12.78
C GLU A 308 7.99 17.35 11.82
N GLU A 309 7.15 17.04 10.81
CA GLU A 309 7.36 15.99 9.80
C GLU A 309 7.47 14.57 10.41
N LYS A 310 6.96 14.40 11.63
CA LYS A 310 6.89 13.09 12.30
C LYS A 310 5.60 12.40 11.90
N GLN A 311 5.67 11.09 11.70
CA GLN A 311 4.55 10.33 11.11
C GLN A 311 3.99 9.26 12.03
N TRP A 312 2.68 9.06 11.92
CA TRP A 312 1.91 8.04 12.60
C TRP A 312 1.00 7.30 11.62
N VAL A 313 0.48 6.17 12.06
CA VAL A 313 -0.48 5.39 11.30
C VAL A 313 -1.72 5.19 12.15
N LEU A 314 -2.88 5.46 11.55
CA LEU A 314 -4.16 4.92 11.99
C LEU A 314 -4.47 3.69 11.16
N ARG A 315 -4.74 2.56 11.79
CA ARG A 315 -5.00 1.29 11.11
C ARG A 315 -6.22 0.60 11.70
N SER A 316 -7.18 0.23 10.87
CA SER A 316 -8.43 -0.37 11.35
C SER A 316 -8.15 -1.70 12.06
N ILE A 317 -8.76 -1.88 13.24
CA ILE A 317 -8.78 -3.19 13.93
C ILE A 317 -9.67 -4.14 13.14
N GLU A 318 -10.82 -3.64 12.70
CA GLU A 318 -11.67 -4.35 11.75
C GLU A 318 -10.92 -4.62 10.44
N LYS A 319 -11.19 -5.79 9.84
CA LYS A 319 -10.70 -6.21 8.53
C LYS A 319 -11.86 -6.45 7.57
N ASP A 320 -11.64 -6.13 6.30
CA ASP A 320 -12.52 -6.38 5.16
C ASP A 320 -11.84 -7.32 4.14
N PRO A 321 -12.09 -8.64 4.19
CA PRO A 321 -11.46 -9.58 3.29
C PRO A 321 -11.97 -9.50 1.84
N SER A 322 -13.02 -8.73 1.56
CA SER A 322 -13.67 -8.72 0.24
C SER A 322 -12.75 -8.26 -0.90
N LYS A 323 -11.77 -7.40 -0.60
CA LYS A 323 -10.83 -6.85 -1.58
C LYS A 323 -9.70 -7.80 -1.97
N VAL A 324 -9.38 -8.80 -1.16
CA VAL A 324 -8.30 -9.75 -1.45
C VAL A 324 -8.79 -11.05 -2.08
N ILE A 325 -10.10 -11.27 -2.09
CA ILE A 325 -10.69 -12.45 -2.73
C ILE A 325 -10.76 -12.20 -4.24
N PRO A 326 -10.12 -13.04 -5.07
CA PRO A 326 -10.15 -12.87 -6.52
C PRO A 326 -11.59 -12.91 -7.05
N GLU A 327 -11.93 -12.02 -7.99
CA GLU A 327 -13.30 -11.83 -8.50
C GLU A 327 -13.90 -13.14 -9.05
N VAL A 328 -13.07 -14.02 -9.61
CA VAL A 328 -13.46 -15.34 -10.17
C VAL A 328 -14.04 -16.28 -9.11
N VAL A 329 -13.67 -16.12 -7.83
CA VAL A 329 -14.14 -16.93 -6.70
C VAL A 329 -14.90 -16.12 -5.65
N LYS A 330 -15.14 -14.83 -5.92
CA LYS A 330 -15.78 -13.88 -5.01
C LYS A 330 -17.29 -14.10 -4.93
N MET A 331 -17.65 -15.19 -4.29
CA MET A 331 -19.02 -15.49 -3.89
C MET A 331 -19.24 -15.09 -2.43
N LYS A 332 -20.48 -14.76 -2.07
CA LYS A 332 -20.85 -14.37 -0.69
C LYS A 332 -20.33 -15.38 0.34
N LEU A 333 -20.44 -16.68 0.07
CA LEU A 333 -19.94 -17.72 0.96
C LEU A 333 -18.42 -17.66 1.20
N ALA A 334 -17.64 -17.30 0.18
CA ALA A 334 -16.17 -17.17 0.31
C ALA A 334 -15.81 -15.94 1.15
N ILE A 335 -16.51 -14.82 0.96
CA ILE A 335 -16.36 -13.63 1.79
C ILE A 335 -16.75 -13.94 3.24
N ASP A 336 -17.90 -14.58 3.45
CA ASP A 336 -18.40 -14.94 4.78
C ASP A 336 -17.42 -15.88 5.51
N LEU A 337 -16.84 -16.86 4.81
CA LEU A 337 -15.85 -17.78 5.38
C LEU A 337 -14.53 -17.06 5.71
N ALA A 338 -14.02 -16.23 4.79
CA ALA A 338 -12.81 -15.44 5.03
C ALA A 338 -13.01 -14.45 6.19
N GLN A 339 -14.18 -13.82 6.26
CA GLN A 339 -14.56 -12.93 7.35
C GLN A 339 -14.66 -13.71 8.67
N ASP A 340 -15.22 -14.92 8.65
CA ASP A 340 -15.33 -15.75 9.85
C ASP A 340 -13.97 -16.18 10.39
N GLN A 341 -13.01 -16.48 9.52
CA GLN A 341 -11.64 -16.80 9.90
C GLN A 341 -10.98 -15.65 10.66
N MET A 342 -11.39 -14.39 10.43
CA MET A 342 -10.84 -13.23 11.17
C MET A 342 -11.17 -13.27 12.67
N SER A 343 -12.12 -14.11 13.12
CA SER A 343 -12.35 -14.36 14.56
C SER A 343 -11.14 -14.96 15.28
N SER A 344 -10.18 -15.49 14.52
CA SER A 344 -8.91 -16.08 14.97
C SER A 344 -7.89 -15.05 15.47
N TYR A 345 -8.06 -13.77 15.10
CA TYR A 345 -7.20 -12.67 15.55
C TYR A 345 -7.77 -12.09 16.83
N LEU A 346 -6.92 -11.88 17.83
CA LEU A 346 -7.27 -11.15 19.05
C LEU A 346 -7.17 -9.64 18.78
N PRO A 347 -8.28 -8.87 18.79
CA PRO A 347 -8.28 -7.45 18.40
C PRO A 347 -7.31 -6.56 19.19
N TRP A 348 -6.99 -6.97 20.41
CA TRP A 348 -6.26 -6.20 21.40
C TRP A 348 -4.80 -6.65 21.56
N ALA A 349 -4.39 -7.72 20.86
CA ALA A 349 -3.11 -8.38 21.09
C ALA A 349 -1.91 -7.44 20.96
N ALA A 350 -1.96 -6.50 20.02
CA ALA A 350 -0.91 -5.52 19.77
C ALA A 350 -0.56 -4.68 21.01
N LEU A 351 -1.51 -4.46 21.94
CA LEU A 351 -1.27 -3.71 23.18
C LEU A 351 -0.37 -4.44 24.17
N SER A 352 -0.30 -5.78 24.08
CA SER A 352 0.58 -6.59 24.95
C SER A 352 2.03 -6.60 24.48
N VAL A 353 2.28 -6.30 23.20
CA VAL A 353 3.59 -6.48 22.57
C VAL A 353 4.66 -5.54 23.10
N PRO A 354 4.43 -4.22 23.31
CA PRO A 354 5.48 -3.29 23.75
C PRO A 354 6.22 -3.76 25.00
N ARG A 355 5.51 -4.15 26.05
CA ARG A 355 6.12 -4.62 27.29
C ARG A 355 6.96 -5.88 27.10
N LEU A 356 6.44 -6.83 26.31
CA LEU A 356 7.16 -8.07 25.99
C LEU A 356 8.41 -7.78 25.14
N ALA A 357 8.31 -6.86 24.18
CA ALA A 357 9.37 -6.46 23.28
C ALA A 357 10.50 -5.71 24.01
N ASP A 358 10.15 -4.80 24.92
CA ASP A 358 11.11 -4.12 25.81
C ASP A 358 11.89 -5.15 26.64
N ALA A 359 11.20 -6.12 27.23
CA ALA A 359 11.84 -7.19 28.00
C ALA A 359 12.74 -8.09 27.12
N ALA A 360 12.36 -8.31 25.86
CA ALA A 360 13.14 -9.05 24.89
C ALA A 360 14.29 -8.24 24.27
N GLU A 361 14.44 -6.96 24.62
CA GLU A 361 15.41 -6.01 24.07
C GLU A 361 15.29 -5.86 22.53
N ILE A 362 14.07 -5.84 22.00
CA ILE A 362 13.81 -5.63 20.56
C ILE A 362 13.03 -4.34 20.32
N TYR A 363 13.11 -3.81 19.09
CA TYR A 363 12.38 -2.61 18.70
C TYR A 363 10.89 -2.88 18.47
N HIS A 364 10.06 -1.89 18.75
CA HIS A 364 8.60 -1.97 18.59
C HIS A 364 7.94 -0.59 18.47
N ALA A 365 6.74 -0.56 17.90
CA ALA A 365 5.85 0.60 17.96
C ALA A 365 5.07 0.62 19.29
N ASN A 366 4.37 1.72 19.59
CA ASN A 366 3.61 1.88 20.83
C ASN A 366 2.11 2.08 20.52
N PRO A 367 1.40 1.00 20.13
CA PRO A 367 0.02 1.10 19.71
C PRO A 367 -0.91 1.54 20.84
N LYS A 368 -1.87 2.38 20.47
CA LYS A 368 -3.04 2.72 21.28
C LYS A 368 -4.30 2.45 20.47
N VAL A 369 -5.40 2.09 21.15
CA VAL A 369 -6.70 2.00 20.48
C VAL A 369 -7.46 3.29 20.64
N VAL A 370 -7.95 3.80 19.51
CA VAL A 370 -8.76 5.02 19.41
C VAL A 370 -9.99 4.74 18.57
N TYR A 371 -11.04 5.54 18.74
CA TYR A 371 -12.21 5.48 17.88
C TYR A 371 -12.21 6.64 16.88
N LEU A 372 -12.25 6.31 15.59
CA LEU A 372 -12.36 7.29 14.52
C LEU A 372 -13.84 7.48 14.15
N THR A 373 -14.37 8.68 14.38
CA THR A 373 -15.73 9.06 13.96
C THR A 373 -15.77 9.41 12.48
N LYS A 374 -16.95 9.72 11.92
CA LYS A 374 -17.08 10.35 10.58
C LYS A 374 -16.65 11.82 10.58
N ASP A 375 -15.47 12.09 11.12
CA ASP A 375 -14.87 13.41 11.26
C ASP A 375 -14.76 14.11 9.90
N PRO A 376 -15.27 15.34 9.72
CA PRO A 376 -15.14 16.06 8.45
C PRO A 376 -13.68 16.37 8.06
N ARG A 377 -12.73 16.36 9.02
CA ARG A 377 -11.28 16.50 8.78
C ARG A 377 -10.70 15.32 7.99
N LEU A 378 -11.41 14.20 7.90
CA LEU A 378 -11.06 13.11 6.97
C LEU A 378 -11.05 13.57 5.51
N GLY A 379 -11.79 14.63 5.18
CA GLY A 379 -11.77 15.24 3.85
C GLY A 379 -12.05 14.22 2.76
N ALA A 380 -11.07 14.06 1.86
CA ALA A 380 -11.11 13.10 0.75
C ALA A 380 -11.28 11.65 1.17
N TYR A 381 -10.74 11.28 2.34
CA TYR A 381 -10.65 9.91 2.80
C TYR A 381 -11.88 9.42 3.55
N LYS A 382 -12.91 10.27 3.70
CA LYS A 382 -14.09 9.98 4.51
C LYS A 382 -14.83 8.70 4.10
N ASP A 383 -14.83 8.36 2.81
CA ASP A 383 -15.48 7.14 2.28
C ASP A 383 -14.51 5.96 2.16
N ASP A 384 -13.20 6.23 2.31
CA ASP A 384 -12.15 5.22 2.25
C ASP A 384 -11.90 4.55 3.59
N VAL A 385 -12.14 5.27 4.69
CA VAL A 385 -12.12 4.74 6.05
C VAL A 385 -13.54 4.58 6.55
N TRP A 386 -13.79 3.58 7.37
CA TRP A 386 -15.05 3.49 8.11
C TRP A 386 -14.88 4.08 9.50
N GLU A 387 -15.99 4.54 10.05
CA GLU A 387 -16.08 4.87 11.46
C GLU A 387 -15.94 3.60 12.30
N GLY A 388 -15.10 3.62 13.34
CA GLY A 388 -14.81 2.43 14.14
C GLY A 388 -13.52 2.53 14.94
N MET A 389 -13.04 1.39 15.45
CA MET A 389 -11.80 1.32 16.22
C MET A 389 -10.56 1.15 15.35
N TYR A 390 -9.52 1.91 15.68
CA TYR A 390 -8.24 1.93 14.99
C TYR A 390 -7.09 1.79 16.00
N LEU A 391 -6.02 1.13 15.58
CA LEU A 391 -4.72 1.23 16.20
C LEU A 391 -4.04 2.52 15.73
N PHE A 392 -3.60 3.33 16.68
CA PHE A 392 -2.81 4.54 16.47
C PHE A 392 -1.40 4.32 16.99
N GLU A 393 -0.41 4.37 16.09
CA GLU A 393 0.98 4.04 16.43
C GLU A 393 1.99 4.84 15.61
N GLU A 394 3.22 4.93 16.11
CA GLU A 394 4.34 5.54 15.39
C GLU A 394 4.62 4.82 14.06
N ARG A 395 4.73 5.55 12.94
CA ARG A 395 5.19 4.98 11.68
C ARG A 395 6.69 4.69 11.75
N ASN A 396 7.09 3.44 11.59
CA ASN A 396 8.50 3.03 11.63
C ASN A 396 9.27 3.30 10.31
N ARG A 397 9.29 4.57 9.85
CA ARG A 397 9.98 5.02 8.64
C ARG A 397 10.55 6.43 8.83
N GLY A 398 11.56 6.78 8.05
CA GLY A 398 12.16 8.12 8.05
C GLY A 398 12.95 8.40 9.33
N ASN A 399 13.06 9.68 9.70
CA ASN A 399 13.76 10.09 10.93
C ASN A 399 12.87 9.89 12.16
N ARG A 400 13.29 8.99 13.06
CA ARG A 400 12.62 8.66 14.31
C ARG A 400 13.54 8.83 15.54
N GLU A 401 14.39 9.85 15.54
CA GLU A 401 15.22 10.18 16.73
C GLU A 401 14.36 10.48 17.98
N ASP A 402 13.09 10.83 17.77
CA ASP A 402 12.07 11.06 18.78
C ASP A 402 11.57 9.77 19.48
N VAL A 403 11.80 8.59 18.90
CA VAL A 403 11.23 7.32 19.39
C VAL A 403 12.32 6.41 19.95
N GLU A 404 12.31 6.24 21.27
CA GLU A 404 13.26 5.38 21.97
C GLU A 404 13.10 3.90 21.61
N SER A 405 11.87 3.42 21.47
CA SER A 405 11.57 2.03 21.09
C SER A 405 11.96 1.66 19.65
N PHE A 406 12.42 2.64 18.85
CA PHE A 406 13.06 2.43 17.54
C PHE A 406 14.58 2.66 17.58
N GLY A 407 15.17 2.71 18.78
CA GLY A 407 16.58 2.97 18.99
C GLY A 407 17.01 4.40 18.66
N ARG A 408 16.07 5.35 18.53
CA ARG A 408 16.32 6.75 18.14
C ARG A 408 17.09 6.90 16.83
N SER A 409 16.73 6.07 15.84
CA SER A 409 17.37 6.13 14.52
C SER A 409 17.05 7.40 13.73
N LYS A 410 18.08 7.96 13.09
CA LYS A 410 17.97 9.07 12.13
C LYS A 410 17.31 8.68 10.82
N GLU A 411 17.33 7.39 10.49
CA GLU A 411 16.81 6.90 9.23
C GLU A 411 16.34 5.44 9.40
N ILE A 412 15.05 5.22 9.11
CA ILE A 412 14.44 3.90 9.07
C ILE A 412 13.89 3.66 7.66
N ILE A 413 14.37 2.61 7.00
CA ILE A 413 14.10 2.33 5.58
C ILE A 413 13.34 1.02 5.36
N SER A 414 12.90 0.76 4.12
CA SER A 414 12.23 -0.51 3.76
C SER A 414 13.19 -1.68 3.65
N THR A 415 12.66 -2.90 3.62
CA THR A 415 13.44 -4.09 3.26
C THR A 415 14.04 -3.99 1.85
N PRO A 416 13.29 -3.61 0.78
CA PRO A 416 13.89 -3.36 -0.53
C PRO A 416 15.03 -2.33 -0.52
N ASP A 417 14.81 -1.15 0.08
CA ASP A 417 15.85 -0.11 0.14
C ASP A 417 17.09 -0.59 0.92
N MET A 418 16.88 -1.41 1.96
CA MET A 418 17.98 -1.99 2.74
C MET A 418 18.73 -3.06 1.94
N PHE A 419 18.04 -3.85 1.13
CA PHE A 419 18.69 -4.79 0.22
C PHE A 419 19.53 -4.08 -0.84
N ASP A 420 19.03 -2.98 -1.42
CA ASP A 420 19.81 -2.14 -2.32
C ASP A 420 21.10 -1.65 -1.62
N ASP A 421 20.98 -1.13 -0.39
CA ASP A 421 22.13 -0.69 0.40
C ASP A 421 23.13 -1.85 0.66
N LEU A 422 22.67 -3.05 1.03
CA LEU A 422 23.54 -4.21 1.28
C LEU A 422 24.21 -4.75 0.00
N LEU A 423 23.54 -4.65 -1.15
CA LEU A 423 24.10 -5.07 -2.43
C LEU A 423 25.14 -4.07 -2.93
N ASP A 424 24.90 -2.77 -2.76
CA ASP A 424 25.80 -1.71 -3.22
C ASP A 424 27.14 -1.70 -2.46
N ASP A 425 27.14 -2.03 -1.17
CA ASP A 425 28.34 -1.93 -0.32
C ASP A 425 28.46 -3.01 0.76
N HIS A 426 29.57 -3.76 0.76
CA HIS A 426 29.89 -4.72 1.82
C HIS A 426 30.30 -4.06 3.15
N ASP A 427 30.46 -2.74 3.24
CA ASP A 427 30.58 -2.08 4.55
C ASP A 427 29.23 -2.01 5.29
N ASN A 428 28.12 -2.22 4.58
CA ASN A 428 26.79 -2.30 5.18
C ASN A 428 26.58 -3.70 5.79
N ARG A 429 26.11 -3.73 7.04
CA ARG A 429 25.94 -4.96 7.83
C ARG A 429 24.61 -4.96 8.55
N MET A 430 24.00 -6.13 8.64
CA MET A 430 22.82 -6.34 9.46
C MET A 430 23.25 -6.84 10.85
N ASP A 431 22.61 -6.35 11.91
CA ASP A 431 22.81 -6.83 13.28
C ASP A 431 22.08 -8.18 13.49
N GLU A 432 22.78 -9.27 13.16
CA GLU A 432 22.20 -10.63 13.18
C GLU A 432 21.69 -11.04 14.57
N GLU A 433 22.40 -10.67 15.63
CA GLU A 433 22.00 -10.95 17.01
C GLU A 433 20.66 -10.26 17.35
N HIS A 434 20.50 -9.00 16.95
CA HIS A 434 19.24 -8.27 17.15
C HIS A 434 18.10 -8.88 16.33
N PHE A 435 18.37 -9.27 15.07
CA PHE A 435 17.35 -9.92 14.24
C PHE A 435 16.96 -11.29 14.79
N LEU A 436 17.92 -12.09 15.27
CA LEU A 436 17.66 -13.37 15.94
C LEU A 436 16.70 -13.21 17.12
N LYS A 437 16.93 -12.21 18.00
CA LYS A 437 16.00 -11.90 19.09
C LYS A 437 14.60 -11.63 18.56
N CYS A 438 14.46 -10.82 17.52
CA CYS A 438 13.15 -10.54 16.92
C CYS A 438 12.46 -11.82 16.43
N ARG A 439 13.20 -12.75 15.81
CA ARG A 439 12.65 -14.02 15.30
C ARG A 439 12.27 -14.99 16.41
N LEU A 440 13.10 -15.12 17.45
CA LEU A 440 12.74 -15.89 18.64
C LEU A 440 11.52 -15.32 19.35
N PHE A 441 11.39 -14.00 19.39
CA PHE A 441 10.23 -13.32 19.93
C PHE A 441 8.96 -13.60 19.12
N ASP A 442 9.05 -13.57 17.78
CA ASP A 442 7.94 -13.93 16.89
C ASP A 442 7.45 -15.36 17.14
N VAL A 443 8.39 -16.30 17.28
CA VAL A 443 8.10 -17.69 17.68
C VAL A 443 7.43 -17.72 19.04
N PHE A 444 7.95 -16.99 20.03
CA PHE A 444 7.41 -16.95 21.39
C PHE A 444 5.93 -16.51 21.42
N ILE A 445 5.57 -15.45 20.69
CA ILE A 445 4.19 -14.92 20.67
C ILE A 445 3.27 -15.58 19.63
N GLY A 446 3.80 -16.51 18.82
CA GLY A 446 3.04 -17.22 17.79
C GLY A 446 2.71 -16.39 16.56
N ASP A 447 3.53 -15.38 16.25
CA ASP A 447 3.30 -14.51 15.10
C ASP A 447 3.99 -15.07 13.85
N TRP A 448 3.18 -15.69 12.99
CA TRP A 448 3.64 -16.41 11.80
C TRP A 448 3.80 -15.51 10.56
N ASP A 449 3.20 -14.31 10.53
CA ASP A 449 3.19 -13.46 9.34
C ASP A 449 4.41 -12.54 9.33
N ARG A 450 5.53 -13.08 8.82
CA ARG A 450 6.85 -12.43 8.89
C ARG A 450 7.56 -12.31 7.55
N HIS A 451 6.78 -12.02 6.50
CA HIS A 451 7.31 -11.67 5.19
C HIS A 451 8.03 -10.31 5.19
N GLU A 452 8.69 -9.98 4.08
CA GLU A 452 9.62 -8.84 3.98
C GLU A 452 9.02 -7.47 4.30
N ASP A 453 7.73 -7.25 4.00
CA ASP A 453 7.04 -5.98 4.32
C ASP A 453 6.78 -5.78 5.81
N GLN A 454 6.87 -6.86 6.61
CA GLN A 454 6.68 -6.84 8.06
C GLN A 454 7.91 -6.32 8.81
N TRP A 455 8.88 -5.77 8.08
CA TRP A 455 10.11 -5.22 8.62
C TRP A 455 10.38 -3.83 8.03
N SER A 456 10.89 -2.96 8.89
CA SER A 456 11.69 -1.81 8.49
C SER A 456 13.07 -1.92 9.15
N TRP A 457 14.04 -1.13 8.69
CA TRP A 457 15.43 -1.27 9.12
C TRP A 457 15.99 0.07 9.57
N ALA A 458 16.33 0.15 10.86
CA ALA A 458 16.93 1.33 11.48
C ALA A 458 18.45 1.36 11.22
N LYS A 459 18.93 2.46 10.66
CA LYS A 459 20.36 2.70 10.38
C LYS A 459 21.09 3.27 11.58
N PHE A 460 22.27 2.73 11.85
CA PHE A 460 23.21 3.21 12.86
C PHE A 460 24.62 3.29 12.30
N ASP A 461 25.39 4.27 12.75
CA ASP A 461 26.81 4.39 12.40
C ASP A 461 27.61 3.28 13.12
N GLY A 462 28.27 2.44 12.35
CA GLY A 462 29.19 1.40 12.81
C GLY A 462 30.64 1.89 12.90
N LYS A 463 31.57 0.96 13.06
CA LYS A 463 33.01 1.25 13.02
C LYS A 463 33.48 1.43 11.58
N ASP A 464 34.52 2.23 11.37
CA ASP A 464 35.21 2.35 10.08
C ASP A 464 34.31 2.65 8.85
N LYS A 465 33.28 3.50 9.04
CA LYS A 465 32.26 3.89 8.04
C LYS A 465 31.22 2.81 7.69
N GLN A 466 31.15 1.72 8.46
CA GLN A 466 30.08 0.73 8.32
C GLN A 466 28.72 1.34 8.68
N THR A 467 27.67 0.90 7.99
CA THR A 467 26.29 1.15 8.41
C THR A 467 25.73 -0.13 9.00
N ILE A 468 25.21 -0.07 10.23
CA ILE A 468 24.56 -1.18 10.91
C ILE A 468 23.05 -1.04 10.80
N TYR A 469 22.40 -2.07 10.26
CA TYR A 469 20.96 -2.16 10.14
C TYR A 469 20.39 -3.02 11.26
N ARG A 470 19.44 -2.47 12.02
CA ARG A 470 18.68 -3.22 13.02
C ARG A 470 17.21 -3.32 12.64
N ALA A 471 16.68 -4.52 12.82
CA ALA A 471 15.30 -4.83 12.50
C ALA A 471 14.32 -4.07 13.40
N VAL A 472 13.33 -3.43 12.77
CA VAL A 472 12.17 -2.81 13.40
C VAL A 472 10.91 -3.53 12.87
N PRO A 473 10.39 -4.52 13.62
CA PRO A 473 9.18 -5.23 13.26
C PRO A 473 7.97 -4.31 13.02
N ARG A 474 7.09 -4.71 12.11
CA ARG A 474 5.81 -4.07 11.79
C ARG A 474 4.66 -4.99 12.15
N ASP A 475 3.45 -4.43 12.08
CA ASP A 475 2.14 -5.08 12.14
C ASP A 475 2.10 -6.40 12.94
N ARG A 476 1.74 -6.30 14.22
CA ARG A 476 1.70 -7.44 15.16
C ARG A 476 0.31 -8.11 15.24
N ASP A 477 -0.41 -8.14 14.12
CA ASP A 477 -1.82 -8.58 14.05
C ASP A 477 -2.03 -10.08 14.31
N GLN A 478 -0.97 -10.90 14.15
CA GLN A 478 -1.02 -12.34 14.37
C GLN A 478 -0.60 -12.76 15.78
N THR A 479 -0.29 -11.80 16.65
CA THR A 479 0.07 -12.08 18.04
C THR A 479 -1.04 -12.91 18.71
N PHE A 480 -0.68 -14.08 19.23
CA PHE A 480 -1.60 -15.06 19.83
C PHE A 480 -2.67 -15.62 18.88
N PHE A 481 -2.42 -15.66 17.57
CA PHE A 481 -3.36 -16.21 16.59
C PHE A 481 -3.92 -17.58 17.01
N LEU A 482 -5.25 -17.74 17.07
CA LEU A 482 -5.90 -19.03 17.33
C LEU A 482 -6.35 -19.68 16.04
N ASN A 483 -6.53 -21.00 16.03
CA ASN A 483 -7.11 -21.70 14.88
C ASN A 483 -7.91 -22.92 15.34
N GLU A 484 -9.02 -22.65 16.03
CA GLU A 484 -9.83 -23.68 16.67
C GLU A 484 -10.91 -24.26 15.73
N GLY A 485 -11.51 -25.38 16.15
CA GLY A 485 -12.59 -26.04 15.43
C GLY A 485 -12.12 -27.12 14.47
N PHE A 486 -13.06 -27.98 14.06
CA PHE A 486 -12.75 -29.16 13.26
C PHE A 486 -12.14 -28.84 11.89
N PHE A 487 -12.72 -27.93 11.10
CA PHE A 487 -12.20 -27.63 9.77
C PHE A 487 -10.86 -26.89 9.81
N PRO A 488 -10.68 -25.86 10.67
CA PRO A 488 -9.39 -25.19 10.75
C PRO A 488 -8.27 -26.10 11.29
N TRP A 489 -8.58 -27.02 12.20
CA TRP A 489 -7.64 -28.06 12.65
C TRP A 489 -7.20 -29.02 11.54
N ILE A 490 -8.09 -29.38 10.60
CA ILE A 490 -7.70 -30.16 9.40
C ILE A 490 -6.85 -29.29 8.46
N SER A 491 -7.23 -28.02 8.28
CA SER A 491 -6.54 -27.13 7.33
C SER A 491 -5.14 -26.75 7.77
N SER A 492 -4.82 -26.78 9.07
CA SER A 492 -3.49 -26.50 9.60
C SER A 492 -2.49 -27.66 9.49
N ARG A 493 -2.89 -28.81 8.93
CA ARG A 493 -1.97 -29.97 8.79
C ARG A 493 -0.92 -29.73 7.70
N LYS A 494 0.21 -30.44 7.80
CA LYS A 494 1.36 -30.34 6.88
C LYS A 494 1.03 -30.52 5.39
N PHE A 495 -0.09 -31.15 5.06
CA PHE A 495 -0.56 -31.33 3.68
C PHE A 495 -1.39 -30.16 3.13
N ALA A 496 -1.74 -29.17 3.97
CA ALA A 496 -2.59 -28.03 3.64
C ALA A 496 -1.92 -26.70 4.06
N LEU A 497 -2.63 -25.82 4.79
CA LEU A 497 -2.16 -24.50 5.21
C LEU A 497 -1.50 -24.56 6.59
N ARG A 498 -0.33 -25.20 6.65
CA ARG A 498 0.45 -25.40 7.89
C ARG A 498 0.86 -24.11 8.63
N ILE A 499 0.76 -22.95 7.98
CA ILE A 499 0.99 -21.64 8.60
C ILE A 499 -0.07 -21.28 9.63
N ASN A 500 -1.29 -21.81 9.49
CA ASN A 500 -2.43 -21.50 10.38
C ASN A 500 -2.42 -22.36 11.65
N GLN A 501 -1.25 -22.68 12.20
CA GLN A 501 -1.22 -23.30 13.53
C GLN A 501 -1.63 -22.26 14.57
N GLY A 502 -2.49 -22.65 15.52
CA GLY A 502 -2.90 -21.78 16.62
C GLY A 502 -1.84 -21.64 17.72
N PHE A 503 -1.96 -20.57 18.50
CA PHE A 503 -1.18 -20.29 19.69
C PHE A 503 -1.59 -21.21 20.83
N ASP A 504 -0.67 -22.07 21.23
CA ASP A 504 -0.89 -23.09 22.25
C ASP A 504 0.34 -23.24 23.18
N TYR A 505 0.20 -24.06 24.22
CA TYR A 505 1.25 -24.34 25.21
C TYR A 505 2.54 -24.87 24.56
N GLU A 506 2.45 -25.58 23.45
CA GLU A 506 3.57 -26.14 22.68
C GLU A 506 3.47 -25.70 21.20
N ILE A 507 4.53 -25.95 20.43
CA ILE A 507 4.56 -25.69 18.98
C ILE A 507 4.64 -27.03 18.24
N ASP A 508 3.53 -27.47 17.65
CA ASP A 508 3.46 -28.75 16.91
C ASP A 508 4.27 -28.75 15.60
N ASP A 509 4.30 -27.61 14.90
CA ASP A 509 4.92 -27.46 13.59
C ASP A 509 5.72 -26.16 13.46
N MET A 510 6.92 -26.12 14.07
CA MET A 510 7.84 -24.97 13.99
C MET A 510 8.10 -24.54 12.54
N GLY A 511 8.28 -25.49 11.64
CA GLY A 511 8.53 -25.22 10.23
C GLY A 511 7.34 -24.59 9.50
N GLY A 512 6.12 -24.68 10.04
CA GLY A 512 4.95 -23.94 9.54
C GLY A 512 4.99 -22.50 10.03
N LEU A 513 5.16 -22.32 11.35
CA LEU A 513 5.22 -21.04 12.05
C LEU A 513 6.28 -20.08 11.44
N VAL A 514 7.48 -20.57 11.15
CA VAL A 514 8.58 -19.72 10.64
C VAL A 514 8.61 -19.60 9.12
N SER A 515 7.70 -20.26 8.40
CA SER A 515 7.83 -20.43 6.95
C SER A 515 7.72 -19.14 6.12
N GLN A 516 6.97 -18.13 6.59
CA GLN A 516 6.85 -16.84 5.89
C GLN A 516 8.14 -16.01 6.00
N GLY A 517 8.86 -16.11 7.12
CA GLY A 517 10.13 -15.41 7.35
C GLY A 517 11.36 -16.12 6.79
N LYS A 518 11.20 -17.33 6.23
CA LYS A 518 12.33 -18.22 5.88
C LYS A 518 13.39 -17.58 4.98
N TRP A 519 13.01 -16.65 4.09
CA TRP A 519 13.94 -16.04 3.14
C TRP A 519 14.86 -15.02 3.83
N LEU A 520 14.29 -14.21 4.72
CA LEU A 520 15.07 -13.34 5.59
C LEU A 520 15.91 -14.16 6.55
N ASP A 521 15.32 -15.16 7.22
CA ASP A 521 16.05 -16.01 8.17
C ASP A 521 17.29 -16.66 7.53
N ARG A 522 17.16 -17.20 6.31
CA ARG A 522 18.28 -17.82 5.57
C ARG A 522 19.34 -16.81 5.14
N ARG A 523 18.95 -15.59 4.80
CA ARG A 523 19.87 -14.54 4.37
C ARG A 523 20.70 -14.00 5.54
N PHE A 524 20.13 -13.99 6.74
CA PHE A 524 20.58 -13.13 7.82
C PHE A 524 20.96 -13.84 9.11
N LEU A 525 20.63 -15.12 9.26
CA LEU A 525 20.93 -15.87 10.47
C LEU A 525 21.82 -17.09 10.19
N SER A 526 22.48 -17.11 9.02
CA SER A 526 23.30 -18.22 8.58
C SER A 526 24.72 -18.21 9.16
N GLU A 527 25.21 -17.07 9.68
CA GLU A 527 26.54 -16.98 10.30
C GLU A 527 26.53 -17.36 11.79
N LEU A 528 25.42 -17.12 12.49
CA LEU A 528 25.26 -17.45 13.91
C LEU A 528 25.26 -18.97 14.16
N THR A 529 25.98 -19.41 15.19
CA THR A 529 26.02 -20.83 15.55
C THR A 529 24.77 -21.26 16.31
N LYS A 530 24.55 -22.58 16.41
CA LYS A 530 23.48 -23.13 17.25
C LYS A 530 23.59 -22.63 18.71
N GLU A 531 24.80 -22.51 19.23
CA GLU A 531 25.06 -22.02 20.58
C GLU A 531 24.64 -20.55 20.74
N ASP A 532 24.84 -19.72 19.72
CA ASP A 532 24.37 -18.33 19.72
C ASP A 532 22.84 -18.25 19.78
N TRP A 533 22.16 -19.11 19.01
CA TRP A 533 20.70 -19.26 19.03
C TRP A 533 20.16 -19.65 20.41
N ILE A 534 20.73 -20.69 21.02
CA ILE A 534 20.32 -21.16 22.35
C ILE A 534 20.58 -20.08 23.40
N LYS A 535 21.75 -19.43 23.36
CA LYS A 535 22.11 -18.37 24.31
C LYS A 535 21.18 -17.16 24.20
N ALA A 536 20.79 -16.77 22.98
CA ALA A 536 19.82 -15.70 22.77
C ALA A 536 18.44 -16.07 23.36
N ALA A 537 18.02 -17.32 23.18
CA ALA A 537 16.78 -17.84 23.74
C ALA A 537 16.79 -17.90 25.28
N GLU A 538 17.86 -18.40 25.89
CA GLU A 538 18.03 -18.41 27.36
C GLU A 538 18.01 -17.00 27.95
N LYS A 539 18.65 -16.04 27.27
CA LYS A 539 18.63 -14.63 27.70
C LYS A 539 17.21 -14.07 27.67
N MET A 540 16.45 -14.32 26.60
CA MET A 540 15.08 -13.85 26.48
C MET A 540 14.13 -14.57 27.45
N GLN A 541 14.33 -15.88 27.65
CA GLN A 541 13.62 -16.66 28.67
C GLN A 541 13.78 -16.04 30.05
N ALA A 542 15.01 -15.64 30.43
CA ALA A 542 15.30 -15.04 31.72
C ALA A 542 14.71 -13.63 31.90
N SER A 543 14.58 -12.86 30.80
CA SER A 543 14.03 -11.50 30.86
C SER A 543 12.51 -11.46 30.88
N LEU A 544 11.83 -12.47 30.34
CA LEU A 544 10.36 -12.58 30.30
C LEU A 544 9.80 -13.12 31.64
N THR A 545 9.94 -12.35 32.71
CA THR A 545 9.49 -12.76 34.06
C THR A 545 7.97 -12.94 34.14
N ASP A 546 7.50 -13.66 35.16
CA ASP A 546 6.07 -13.87 35.40
C ASP A 546 5.27 -12.55 35.48
N ASP A 547 5.86 -11.52 36.10
CA ASP A 547 5.26 -10.20 36.21
C ASP A 547 5.18 -9.50 34.84
N ILE A 548 6.20 -9.66 34.00
CA ILE A 548 6.21 -9.10 32.64
C ILE A 548 5.12 -9.76 31.79
N LEU A 549 5.04 -11.10 31.82
CA LEU A 549 4.02 -11.85 31.08
C LEU A 549 2.61 -11.50 31.54
N THR A 550 2.40 -11.39 32.85
CA THR A 550 1.09 -11.05 33.43
C THR A 550 0.70 -9.62 33.05
N ASN A 551 1.57 -8.64 33.30
CA ASN A 551 1.26 -7.24 33.04
C ASN A 551 1.09 -6.96 31.54
N ALA A 552 1.78 -7.67 30.66
CA ALA A 552 1.59 -7.53 29.22
C ALA A 552 0.15 -7.87 28.79
N ILE A 553 -0.43 -8.92 29.38
CA ILE A 553 -1.82 -9.29 29.09
C ILE A 553 -2.81 -8.27 29.70
N TYR A 554 -2.47 -7.66 30.84
CA TYR A 554 -3.27 -6.60 31.46
C TYR A 554 -3.04 -5.20 30.88
N ASP A 555 -2.13 -5.03 29.92
CA ASP A 555 -2.06 -3.80 29.11
C ASP A 555 -3.22 -3.73 28.09
N MET A 556 -3.90 -4.85 27.84
CA MET A 556 -5.19 -4.87 27.16
C MET A 556 -6.32 -4.40 28.09
N PRO A 557 -7.49 -3.97 27.57
CA PRO A 557 -8.61 -3.60 28.42
C PRO A 557 -8.97 -4.72 29.43
N PRO A 558 -9.22 -4.40 30.72
CA PRO A 558 -9.42 -5.41 31.76
C PRO A 558 -10.52 -6.44 31.42
N GLN A 559 -11.61 -5.99 30.80
CA GLN A 559 -12.72 -6.84 30.39
C GLN A 559 -12.31 -7.90 29.34
N ILE A 560 -11.31 -7.60 28.53
CA ILE A 560 -10.74 -8.53 27.55
C ILE A 560 -9.82 -9.52 28.25
N ALA A 561 -8.93 -9.02 29.13
CA ALA A 561 -8.01 -9.86 29.90
C ALA A 561 -8.76 -10.84 30.83
N GLU A 562 -9.95 -10.50 31.32
CA GLU A 562 -10.77 -11.36 32.17
C GLU A 562 -11.31 -12.63 31.47
N VAL A 563 -11.42 -12.65 30.14
CA VAL A 563 -11.98 -13.80 29.41
C VAL A 563 -10.95 -14.90 29.22
N LYS A 564 -9.91 -14.65 28.40
CA LYS A 564 -8.85 -15.61 28.06
C LYS A 564 -7.47 -15.19 28.55
N GLY A 565 -7.35 -14.14 29.36
CA GLY A 565 -6.05 -13.64 29.81
C GLY A 565 -5.29 -14.65 30.66
N ALA A 566 -5.94 -15.32 31.61
CA ALA A 566 -5.29 -16.35 32.44
C ALA A 566 -4.78 -17.55 31.63
N GLU A 567 -5.54 -17.98 30.62
CA GLU A 567 -5.12 -19.03 29.68
C GLU A 567 -3.92 -18.56 28.85
N THR A 568 -3.99 -17.34 28.31
CA THR A 568 -2.91 -16.76 27.50
C THR A 568 -1.62 -16.61 28.30
N ILE A 569 -1.69 -16.14 29.55
CA ILE A 569 -0.55 -16.07 30.48
C ILE A 569 0.03 -17.47 30.71
N SER A 570 -0.82 -18.49 30.89
CA SER A 570 -0.36 -19.86 31.12
C SER A 570 0.35 -20.45 29.90
N LYS A 571 -0.16 -20.19 28.69
CA LYS A 571 0.49 -20.55 27.42
C LYS A 571 1.83 -19.84 27.27
N LEU A 572 1.90 -18.52 27.53
CA LEU A 572 3.15 -17.76 27.49
C LEU A 572 4.20 -18.33 28.45
N LYS A 573 3.82 -18.67 29.69
CA LYS A 573 4.73 -19.30 30.65
C LYS A 573 5.25 -20.63 30.12
N ALA A 574 4.38 -21.50 29.62
CA ALA A 574 4.79 -22.80 29.06
C ALA A 574 5.75 -22.64 27.87
N ARG A 575 5.47 -21.70 26.96
CA ARG A 575 6.32 -21.41 25.80
C ARG A 575 7.67 -20.81 26.20
N ARG A 576 7.69 -19.95 27.22
CA ARG A 576 8.93 -19.38 27.78
C ARG A 576 9.87 -20.49 28.25
N GLU A 577 9.35 -21.51 28.93
CA GLU A 577 10.16 -22.63 29.41
C GLU A 577 10.74 -23.51 28.29
N GLN A 578 10.20 -23.44 27.07
CA GLN A 578 10.60 -24.22 25.90
C GLN A 578 11.45 -23.42 24.89
N MET A 579 11.82 -22.18 25.22
CA MET A 579 12.50 -21.29 24.28
C MET A 579 13.84 -21.85 23.73
N PRO A 580 14.71 -22.47 24.55
CA PRO A 580 15.93 -23.11 24.04
C PRO A 580 15.64 -24.20 23.01
N GLU A 581 14.63 -25.02 23.24
CA GLU A 581 14.19 -26.07 22.30
C GLU A 581 13.66 -25.47 21.00
N PHE A 582 12.86 -24.40 21.09
CA PHE A 582 12.35 -23.70 19.91
C PHE A 582 13.48 -23.09 19.07
N ALA A 583 14.50 -22.51 19.72
CA ALA A 583 15.66 -21.96 19.05
C ALA A 583 16.47 -23.05 18.33
N GLU A 584 16.68 -24.20 18.97
CA GLU A 584 17.33 -25.34 18.34
C GLU A 584 16.54 -25.85 17.13
N GLU A 585 15.22 -26.03 17.25
CA GLU A 585 14.40 -26.53 16.15
C GLU A 585 14.39 -25.57 14.96
N HIS A 586 14.25 -24.26 15.21
CA HIS A 586 14.29 -23.23 14.16
C HIS A 586 15.67 -23.19 13.47
N TYR A 587 16.76 -23.22 14.24
CA TYR A 587 18.11 -23.31 13.70
C TYR A 587 18.28 -24.52 12.78
N LEU A 588 17.83 -25.71 13.22
CA LEU A 588 17.92 -26.94 12.44
C LEU A 588 17.07 -26.89 11.17
N ILE A 589 15.98 -26.13 11.13
CA ILE A 589 15.15 -25.94 9.94
C ILE A 589 15.92 -25.13 8.89
N ILE A 590 16.50 -23.99 9.27
CA ILE A 590 17.17 -23.09 8.31
C ILE A 590 18.54 -23.62 7.89
N SER A 591 19.25 -24.33 8.77
CA SER A 591 20.59 -24.88 8.52
C SER A 591 20.61 -26.06 7.54
N LYS A 592 19.45 -26.61 7.14
CA LYS A 592 19.37 -27.70 6.15
C LYS A 592 19.91 -27.31 4.77
N LYS A 593 19.78 -26.03 4.42
CA LYS A 593 20.29 -25.45 3.17
C LYS A 593 20.69 -24.02 3.47
N VAL A 594 21.97 -23.71 3.35
CA VAL A 594 22.51 -22.36 3.61
C VAL A 594 22.66 -21.62 2.29
N ASP A 595 22.18 -20.38 2.25
CA ASP A 595 22.42 -19.44 1.15
C ASP A 595 23.51 -18.47 1.60
N ILE A 596 24.53 -18.26 0.77
CA ILE A 596 25.62 -17.31 1.04
C ILE A 596 25.44 -16.16 0.06
N VAL A 597 25.12 -14.98 0.59
CA VAL A 597 24.76 -13.80 -0.21
C VAL A 597 25.87 -12.76 -0.07
N GLY A 598 26.37 -12.29 -1.22
CA GLY A 598 27.35 -11.20 -1.29
C GLY A 598 26.72 -9.88 -1.74
N SER A 599 27.59 -8.88 -1.83
CA SER A 599 27.40 -7.58 -2.48
C SER A 599 27.90 -7.61 -3.93
N ASP A 600 27.67 -6.52 -4.67
CA ASP A 600 28.23 -6.28 -6.01
C ASP A 600 29.71 -5.85 -5.97
N LYS A 601 30.32 -5.85 -4.78
CA LYS A 601 31.75 -5.60 -4.59
C LYS A 601 32.54 -6.90 -4.53
N ARG A 602 33.88 -6.75 -4.56
CA ARG A 602 34.80 -7.89 -4.49
C ARG A 602 34.86 -8.43 -3.06
N GLU A 603 34.40 -9.65 -2.87
CA GLU A 603 34.41 -10.36 -1.59
C GLU A 603 35.04 -11.75 -1.70
N GLN A 604 35.42 -12.33 -0.55
CA GLN A 604 35.91 -13.70 -0.44
C GLN A 604 35.04 -14.43 0.56
N PHE A 605 34.46 -15.57 0.14
CA PHE A 605 33.69 -16.45 1.00
C PHE A 605 34.57 -17.63 1.45
N LEU A 606 34.55 -17.93 2.75
CA LEU A 606 35.12 -19.15 3.32
C LEU A 606 33.95 -19.98 3.86
N VAL A 607 33.74 -21.15 3.26
CA VAL A 607 32.56 -22.02 3.48
C VAL A 607 32.97 -23.33 4.10
#